data_AF-A0A9D7WTI9-F1
#
_entry.id   AF-A0A9D7WTI9-F1
#
_cell.length_a   1.000
_cell.length_b   1.000
_cell.length_c   1.000
_cell.angle_alpha   90.00
_cell.angle_beta   90.00
_cell.angle_gamma   90.00
#
_symmetry.space_group_name_H-M   'P 1'
#
loop_
_entity.id
_entity.type
_entity.pdbx_description
1 polymer ?
#
loop_
_entity_poly.entity_id
_entity_poly.type
_entity_poly.pdbx_seq_one_letter_code
_entity_poly.pdbx_strand_id
1 'polypeptide(L)' 'VELADLTRAGFINGDISTVMSPRTVLTWAENAEIFKDLKIAFRLTFLNKCDEIERPVVAEYYQRCFGEELPESATQATVL' A
#
# COMPACT_ATOMS: atom_id res chain seq x y z
N VAL A 1 -5.97 8.83 6.86
CA VAL A 1 -6.80 9.37 5.74
C VAL A 1 -5.90 9.84 4.61
N GLU A 2 -4.85 10.60 4.91
CA GLU A 2 -3.86 11.12 3.96
C GLU A 2 -3.32 10.09 2.94
N LEU A 3 -2.96 8.87 3.38
CA LEU A 3 -2.49 7.82 2.45
C LEU A 3 -3.54 7.48 1.37
N ALA A 4 -4.81 7.39 1.75
CA ALA A 4 -5.86 7.11 0.78
C ALA A 4 -6.04 8.28 -0.20
N ASP A 5 -5.81 9.52 0.25
CA ASP A 5 -5.85 10.70 -0.62
C ASP A 5 -4.68 10.69 -1.62
N LEU A 6 -3.47 10.30 -1.19
CA LEU A 6 -2.31 10.11 -2.09
C LEU A 6 -2.59 9.05 -3.16
N THR A 7 -3.20 7.92 -2.80
CA THR A 7 -3.57 6.90 -3.81
C THR A 7 -4.58 7.42 -4.83
N ARG A 8 -5.50 8.32 -4.44
CA ARG A 8 -6.46 8.92 -5.39
C ARG A 8 -5.79 9.96 -6.28
N ALA A 9 -4.87 10.76 -5.74
CA ALA A 9 -4.07 11.69 -6.53
C ALA A 9 -3.20 10.95 -7.56
N GLY A 10 -2.49 9.91 -7.12
CA GLY A 10 -1.68 9.07 -8.01
C GLY A 10 -2.51 8.42 -9.12
N PHE A 11 -3.73 7.97 -8.82
CA PHE A 11 -4.63 7.45 -9.84
C PHE A 11 -5.08 8.50 -10.86
N ILE A 12 -5.39 9.73 -10.42
CA ILE A 12 -5.75 10.84 -11.31
C ILE A 12 -4.56 11.22 -12.22
N ASN A 13 -3.34 11.16 -11.70
CA ASN A 13 -2.12 11.47 -12.44
C ASN A 13 -1.65 10.34 -13.37
N GLY A 14 -2.17 9.11 -13.20
CA GLY A 14 -1.73 7.93 -13.94
C GLY A 14 -0.48 7.25 -13.36
N ASP A 15 -0.08 7.59 -12.13
CA ASP A 15 1.07 7.00 -11.44
C ASP A 15 0.78 5.57 -10.95
N ILE A 16 -0.50 5.30 -10.61
CA ILE A 16 -0.99 3.98 -10.18
C ILE A 16 -2.36 3.70 -10.80
N SER A 17 -2.71 2.43 -10.98
CA SER A 17 -3.98 1.99 -11.58
C SER A 17 -5.03 1.59 -10.55
N THR A 18 -4.68 1.53 -9.26
CA THR A 18 -5.56 1.05 -8.18
C THR A 18 -5.77 2.10 -7.09
N VAL A 19 -7.01 2.29 -6.61
CA VAL A 19 -7.35 3.27 -5.56
C VAL A 19 -7.77 2.63 -4.24
N MET A 20 -7.54 3.33 -3.13
CA MET A 20 -8.16 2.96 -1.85
C MET A 20 -9.59 3.49 -1.74
N SER A 21 -10.57 2.60 -1.95
CA SER A 21 -11.97 2.86 -1.60
C SER A 21 -12.14 3.01 -0.08
N PRO A 22 -13.22 3.65 0.40
CA PRO A 22 -13.54 3.68 1.84
C PRO A 22 -13.59 2.27 2.47
N ARG A 23 -14.06 1.27 1.71
CA ARG A 23 -14.07 -0.14 2.15
C ARG A 23 -12.65 -0.67 2.36
N THR A 24 -11.74 -0.39 1.44
CA THR A 24 -10.33 -0.78 1.54
C THR A 24 -9.69 -0.17 2.79
N VAL A 25 -10.01 1.08 3.10
CA VAL A 25 -9.50 1.76 4.31
C VAL A 25 -10.03 1.08 5.58
N LEU A 26 -11.31 0.73 5.62
CA LEU A 26 -11.91 0.03 6.77
C LEU A 26 -11.27 -1.36 6.96
N THR A 27 -11.17 -2.15 5.90
CA THR A 27 -10.53 -3.48 5.96
C THR A 27 -9.07 -3.38 6.40
N TRP A 28 -8.37 -2.33 6.00
CA TRP A 28 -6.98 -2.12 6.44
C TRP A 28 -6.92 -1.85 7.95
N ALA A 29 -7.81 -1.01 8.47
CA ALA A 29 -7.90 -0.74 9.90
C ALA A 29 -8.20 -2.02 10.70
N GLU A 30 -9.16 -2.82 10.27
CA GLU A 30 -9.50 -4.12 10.88
C GLU A 30 -8.29 -5.07 10.87
N ASN A 31 -7.61 -5.19 9.73
CA ASN A 31 -6.40 -6.01 9.63
C ASN A 31 -5.28 -5.51 10.54
N ALA A 32 -5.10 -4.19 10.68
CA ALA A 32 -4.10 -3.63 11.58
C ALA A 32 -4.40 -3.99 13.05
N GLU A 33 -5.68 -4.02 13.43
CA GLU A 33 -6.10 -4.48 14.76
C GLU A 33 -5.90 -5.99 14.97
N ILE A 34 -6.08 -6.81 13.94
CA ILE A 34 -5.91 -8.27 14.00
C ILE A 34 -4.43 -8.65 14.07
N PHE A 35 -3.62 -8.14 13.15
CA PHE A 35 -2.21 -8.51 13.02
C PHE A 35 -1.29 -7.76 13.97
N LYS A 36 -1.78 -6.66 14.59
CA LYS A 36 -0.98 -5.74 15.42
C LYS A 36 0.26 -5.22 14.70
N ASP A 37 0.19 -5.13 13.37
CA ASP A 37 1.24 -4.65 12.49
C ASP A 37 0.60 -3.89 11.32
N LEU A 38 0.84 -2.58 11.28
CA LEU A 38 0.26 -1.69 10.28
C LEU A 38 0.80 -1.96 8.87
N LYS A 39 2.08 -2.35 8.75
CA LYS A 39 2.76 -2.61 7.47
C LYS A 39 2.23 -3.90 6.86
N ILE A 40 2.15 -4.97 7.64
CA ILE A 40 1.61 -6.26 7.19
C ILE A 40 0.15 -6.08 6.78
N ALA A 41 -0.65 -5.39 7.61
CA ALA A 41 -2.04 -5.10 7.28
C ALA A 41 -2.18 -4.32 5.97
N PHE A 42 -1.32 -3.33 5.73
CA PHE A 42 -1.33 -2.54 4.50
C PHE A 42 -0.96 -3.40 3.28
N ARG A 43 0.08 -4.23 3.41
CA ARG A 43 0.53 -5.14 2.34
C ARG A 43 -0.58 -6.08 1.90
N LEU A 44 -1.23 -6.74 2.85
CA LEU A 44 -2.32 -7.69 2.60
C LEU A 44 -3.56 -7.00 2.03
N THR A 45 -3.86 -5.78 2.47
CA THR A 45 -5.11 -5.10 2.11
C THR A 45 -5.02 -4.41 0.75
N PHE A 46 -3.88 -3.80 0.43
CA PHE A 46 -3.74 -2.90 -0.71
C PHE A 46 -2.50 -3.17 -1.58
N LEU A 47 -1.28 -3.13 -1.01
CA LEU A 47 -0.05 -3.19 -1.81
C LEU A 47 0.02 -4.43 -2.71
N ASN A 48 -0.34 -5.60 -2.19
CA ASN A 48 -0.28 -6.87 -2.93
C ASN A 48 -1.27 -6.91 -4.11
N LYS A 49 -2.28 -6.04 -4.12
CA LYS A 49 -3.27 -5.92 -5.21
C LYS A 49 -2.84 -4.95 -6.30
N CYS A 50 -1.84 -4.12 -6.03
CA CYS A 50 -1.28 -3.19 -7.00
C CYS A 50 -0.38 -3.94 -8.00
N ASP A 51 -0.28 -3.42 -9.21
CA ASP A 51 0.68 -3.88 -10.20
C ASP A 51 2.11 -3.80 -9.63
N GLU A 52 2.95 -4.79 -9.93
CA GLU A 52 4.29 -4.87 -9.35
C GLU A 52 5.17 -3.67 -9.72
N ILE A 53 4.95 -3.09 -10.91
CA ILE A 53 5.68 -1.91 -11.40
C ILE A 53 5.27 -0.67 -10.61
N GLU A 54 4.05 -0.62 -10.09
CA GLU A 54 3.49 0.50 -9.33
C GLU A 54 3.77 0.42 -7.82
N ARG A 55 4.10 -0.77 -7.30
CA ARG A 55 4.37 -0.99 -5.87
C ARG A 55 5.42 -0.04 -5.25
N PRO A 56 6.51 0.34 -5.95
CA PRO A 56 7.44 1.35 -5.44
C PRO A 56 6.79 2.71 -5.20
N VAL A 57 5.89 3.16 -6.08
CA VAL A 57 5.16 4.43 -5.93
C VAL A 57 4.21 4.34 -4.73
N VAL A 58 3.50 3.23 -4.59
CA VAL A 58 2.61 3.01 -3.43
C VAL A 58 3.41 2.93 -2.11
N ALA A 59 4.61 2.34 -2.14
CA ALA A 59 5.51 2.30 -0.99
C ALA A 59 6.02 3.69 -0.61
N GLU A 60 6.32 4.56 -1.58
CA GLU A 60 6.64 5.97 -1.32
C GLU A 60 5.48 6.70 -0.64
N TYR A 61 4.24 6.50 -1.10
CA TYR A 61 3.07 7.09 -0.45
C TYR A 61 2.94 6.65 1.01
N TYR A 62 3.16 5.36 1.28
CA TYR A 62 3.18 4.84 2.64
C TYR A 62 4.28 5.50 3.49
N GLN A 63 5.50 5.54 2.97
CA GLN A 63 6.65 6.15 3.64
C GLN A 63 6.41 7.63 3.94
N ARG A 64 5.81 8.39 3.01
CA ARG A 64 5.49 9.81 3.22
C ARG A 64 4.46 10.04 4.33
N CYS A 65 3.48 9.15 4.47
CA CYS A 65 2.46 9.27 5.51
C CYS A 65 2.91 8.75 6.88
N PHE A 66 3.76 7.72 6.93
CA PHE A 66 4.09 7.01 8.18
C PHE A 66 5.56 7.13 8.59
N GLY A 67 6.44 7.65 7.74
CA GLY A 67 7.87 7.73 7.99
C GLY A 67 8.57 6.37 8.01
N GLU A 68 7.90 5.32 7.54
CA GLU A 68 8.38 3.94 7.62
C GLU A 68 8.43 3.27 6.25
N GLU A 69 9.49 2.52 6.00
CA GLU A 69 9.61 1.71 4.78
C GLU A 69 8.86 0.39 4.91
N LEU A 70 8.31 -0.08 3.78
CA LEU A 70 7.69 -1.38 3.66
C LEU A 70 8.75 -2.42 3.30
N PRO A 71 8.84 -3.55 4.03
CA PRO A 71 10.01 -4.42 3.97
C PRO A 71 10.29 -5.13 2.63
N GLU A 72 9.43 -5.07 1.61
CA GLU A 72 9.67 -5.71 0.31
C GLU A 72 8.95 -4.96 -0.83
N SER A 73 9.48 -3.79 -1.18
CA SER A 73 9.19 -3.22 -2.50
C SER A 73 10.18 -3.82 -3.49
N ALA A 74 9.67 -4.63 -4.42
CA ALA A 74 10.36 -5.46 -5.42
C ALA A 74 10.75 -6.90 -4.96
N THR A 75 9.94 -7.87 -5.40
CA THR A 75 10.37 -9.18 -5.92
C THR A 75 11.70 -9.76 -5.42
N GLN A 76 11.65 -10.59 -4.37
CA GLN A 76 12.59 -11.71 -4.26
C GLN A 76 11.88 -13.02 -4.63
N ALA A 77 11.78 -13.28 -5.93
CA ALA A 77 11.90 -14.66 -6.36
C ALA A 77 13.39 -15.01 -6.16
N THR A 78 13.72 -15.56 -4.99
CA THR A 78 14.99 -16.25 -4.80
C THR A 78 14.98 -17.44 -5.75
N VAL A 79 15.59 -17.26 -6.92
CA VAL A 79 15.95 -18.37 -7.78
C VAL A 79 17.07 -19.10 -7.06
N LEU A 80 16.74 -20.28 -6.51
CA LEU A 80 17.73 -21.29 -6.12
C LEU A 80 18.31 -21.94 -7.37
#